data_AF-A0A969DIY5-F1
#
_entry.id   AF-A0A969DIY5-F1
#
_cell.length_a   1.000
_cell.length_b   1.000
_cell.length_c   1.000
_cell.angle_alpha   90.00
_cell.angle_beta   90.00
_cell.angle_gamma   90.00
#
_symmetry.space_group_name_H-M   'P 1'
#
loop_
_entity.id
_entity.type
_entity.pdbx_description
1 polymer ?
#
loop_
_entity_poly.entity_id
_entity_poly.type
_entity_poly.pdbx_seq_one_letter_code
_entity_poly.pdbx_strand_id
1 'polypeptide(L)'
;MANQIDDFPLDKELTLNNSSNPITIRTTSLSLPQQNNQIIECRFTFHVTPELYHCIDTEKLFNLKPEVKAPMSGEFLPTGDIQIETTLQPDLLPHLLENASTAEEIADYLLHLNQQSENPLTNKLLNTESWLCLSVKQQQPNGEVGYNTFWNYVNPSTLNHPEATSEELSTGIVNFFKEWTQANLAEATQNATSEFLEGISSIFKELVDQTFSETKEDTTTNQSIFTAIINFFESDEWQFVKIPETSTLRLLFQGDNGQWTCYAKAREEQQQFVFYSICPINAPENKRLPITEFITRANYGMIMGNFEFDFTTGEIRYKTSIDVEGDNLSFALIKQMVYANVMMMDEYLPGIMAVIEGEVEVKEAILRIEG
;
A
#
# COMPACT_ATOMS: atom_id res chain seq x y z
N MET A 1 -13.35 -21.47 9.04
CA MET A 1 -13.03 -22.78 9.65
C MET A 1 -11.88 -22.55 10.64
N ALA A 2 -11.75 -23.34 11.69
CA ALA A 2 -10.79 -23.05 12.76
C ALA A 2 -9.34 -23.22 12.27
N ASN A 3 -8.50 -22.22 12.48
CA ASN A 3 -7.05 -22.33 12.32
C ASN A 3 -6.53 -23.36 13.33
N GLN A 4 -5.81 -24.37 12.84
CA GLN A 4 -5.10 -25.31 13.70
C GLN A 4 -3.64 -24.85 13.79
N ILE A 5 -3.18 -24.66 15.01
CA ILE A 5 -1.81 -24.25 15.34
C ILE A 5 -1.17 -25.46 16.03
N ASP A 6 -0.29 -26.15 15.31
CA ASP A 6 0.52 -27.22 15.90
C ASP A 6 1.85 -26.59 16.36
N ASP A 7 1.98 -26.36 17.66
CA ASP A 7 3.23 -25.87 18.28
C ASP A 7 4.14 -27.05 18.63
N PHE A 8 5.29 -27.11 17.96
CA PHE A 8 6.33 -28.10 18.25
C PHE A 8 7.42 -27.48 19.14
N PRO A 9 7.65 -27.97 20.37
CA PRO A 9 8.74 -27.49 21.20
C PRO A 9 10.06 -27.88 20.55
N LEU A 10 10.82 -26.87 20.15
CA LEU A 10 12.19 -27.05 19.69
C LEU A 10 13.10 -26.62 20.84
N ASP A 11 14.15 -27.37 21.14
CA ASP A 11 15.16 -26.97 22.12
C ASP A 11 16.55 -27.14 21.49
N LYS A 12 16.69 -26.57 20.29
CA LYS A 12 17.87 -26.71 19.44
C LYS A 12 18.42 -25.33 19.10
N GLU A 13 19.74 -25.24 19.00
CA GLU A 13 20.42 -24.01 18.59
C GLU A 13 20.40 -23.86 17.07
N LEU A 14 19.86 -22.74 16.60
CA LEU A 14 19.84 -22.38 15.19
C LEU A 14 20.76 -21.17 15.00
N THR A 15 21.74 -21.30 14.11
CA THR A 15 22.55 -20.15 13.69
C THR A 15 21.92 -19.52 12.46
N LEU A 16 21.71 -18.21 12.50
CA LEU A 16 21.19 -17.41 11.41
C LEU A 16 22.27 -16.42 10.96
N ASN A 17 22.41 -16.26 9.65
CA ASN A 17 23.37 -15.36 9.02
C ASN A 17 22.81 -13.94 8.97
N ASN A 18 23.68 -12.95 9.14
CA ASN A 18 23.41 -11.55 8.82
C ASN A 18 24.64 -10.94 8.12
N SER A 19 24.57 -9.66 7.77
CA SER A 19 25.66 -8.97 7.05
C SER A 19 26.94 -8.74 7.87
N SER A 20 26.86 -8.83 9.21
CA SER A 20 27.94 -8.54 10.15
C SER A 20 28.57 -9.81 10.72
N ASN A 21 27.81 -10.58 11.50
CA ASN A 21 28.21 -11.82 12.18
C ASN A 21 26.98 -12.72 12.41
N PRO A 22 27.07 -14.04 12.16
CA PRO A 22 25.98 -14.96 12.45
C PRO A 22 25.54 -14.90 13.92
N ILE A 23 24.24 -14.98 14.16
CA ILE A 23 23.64 -15.04 15.48
C ILE A 23 23.16 -16.46 15.77
N THR A 24 23.46 -16.97 16.95
CA THR A 24 22.92 -18.26 17.40
C THR A 24 21.76 -18.01 18.34
N ILE A 25 20.57 -18.45 17.93
CA ILE A 25 19.35 -18.37 18.73
C ILE A 25 18.98 -19.77 19.22
N ARG A 26 18.45 -19.84 20.44
CA ARG A 26 17.85 -21.07 20.95
C ARG A 26 16.37 -21.02 20.67
N THR A 27 15.96 -21.69 19.60
CA THR A 27 14.55 -21.78 19.22
C THR A 27 13.82 -22.58 20.26
N THR A 28 12.73 -22.04 20.79
CA THR A 28 11.89 -22.66 21.83
C THR A 28 10.63 -23.33 21.26
N SER A 29 10.09 -22.80 20.16
CA SER A 29 9.01 -23.46 19.44
C SER A 29 9.02 -23.13 17.96
N LEU A 30 8.55 -24.09 17.16
CA LEU A 30 8.23 -23.94 15.75
C LEU A 30 6.73 -24.20 15.58
N SER A 31 6.04 -23.23 14.98
CA SER A 31 4.60 -23.31 14.74
C SER A 31 4.31 -23.27 13.25
N LEU A 32 3.40 -24.15 12.79
CA LEU A 32 2.94 -24.19 11.39
C LEU A 32 1.44 -23.95 11.33
N PRO A 33 0.97 -22.70 11.40
CA PRO A 33 -0.43 -22.38 11.16
C PRO A 33 -0.93 -22.98 9.84
N GLN A 34 -2.10 -23.62 9.89
CA GLN A 34 -2.74 -24.24 8.72
C GLN A 34 -4.12 -23.66 8.45
N GLN A 35 -4.42 -23.51 7.16
CA GLN A 35 -5.75 -23.16 6.65
C GLN A 35 -6.10 -24.11 5.50
N ASN A 36 -7.33 -24.65 5.49
CA ASN A 36 -7.78 -25.62 4.50
C ASN A 36 -6.80 -26.81 4.31
N ASN A 37 -6.16 -27.24 5.40
CA ASN A 37 -5.20 -28.36 5.43
C ASN A 37 -3.91 -28.10 4.63
N GLN A 38 -3.58 -26.83 4.36
CA GLN A 38 -2.32 -26.35 3.82
C GLN A 38 -1.59 -25.53 4.87
N ILE A 39 -0.25 -25.65 4.92
CA ILE A 39 0.59 -24.81 5.78
C ILE A 39 0.69 -23.44 5.13
N ILE A 40 0.38 -22.41 5.92
CA ILE A 40 0.30 -21.03 5.44
C ILE A 40 1.38 -20.13 6.02
N GLU A 41 2.00 -20.58 7.11
CA GLU A 41 3.01 -19.85 7.86
C GLU A 41 4.03 -20.81 8.45
N CYS A 42 5.25 -20.32 8.64
CA CYS A 42 6.25 -20.96 9.49
C CYS A 42 6.72 -19.93 10.50
N ARG A 43 6.39 -20.15 11.79
CA ARG A 43 6.76 -19.24 12.87
C ARG A 43 7.83 -19.84 13.76
N PHE A 44 8.74 -18.97 14.20
CA PHE A 44 9.68 -19.26 15.26
C PHE A 44 9.45 -18.39 16.47
N THR A 45 9.44 -19.03 17.64
CA THR A 45 9.57 -18.35 18.91
C THR A 45 10.88 -18.76 19.54
N PHE A 46 11.67 -17.78 19.96
CA PHE A 46 12.96 -17.99 20.61
C PHE A 46 13.19 -16.95 21.72
N HIS A 47 14.15 -17.24 22.58
CA HIS A 47 14.52 -16.38 23.71
C HIS A 47 15.94 -15.86 23.54
N VAL A 48 16.14 -14.57 23.83
CA VAL A 48 17.44 -13.90 23.76
C VAL A 48 17.72 -13.12 25.04
N THR A 49 18.99 -12.90 25.36
CA THR A 49 19.36 -12.01 26.45
C THR A 49 19.12 -10.55 26.06
N PRO A 50 18.98 -9.62 27.02
CA PRO A 50 18.87 -8.19 26.73
C PRO A 50 20.03 -7.65 25.87
N GLU A 51 21.25 -8.18 26.03
CA GLU A 51 22.40 -7.79 25.22
C GLU A 51 22.24 -8.21 23.75
N LEU A 52 21.79 -9.45 23.51
CA LEU A 52 21.57 -9.93 22.15
C LEU A 52 20.37 -9.23 21.50
N TYR A 53 19.32 -8.93 22.26
CA TYR A 53 18.22 -8.11 21.77
C TYR A 53 18.69 -6.71 21.35
N HIS A 54 19.57 -6.07 22.12
CA HIS A 54 20.12 -4.77 21.75
C HIS A 54 20.86 -4.82 20.41
N CYS A 55 21.60 -5.91 20.14
CA CYS A 55 22.21 -6.14 18.83
C CYS A 55 21.15 -6.31 17.72
N ILE A 56 20.13 -7.14 17.95
CA ILE A 56 19.02 -7.35 17.00
C ILE A 56 18.34 -6.01 16.65
N ASP A 57 18.06 -5.20 17.67
CA ASP A 57 17.38 -3.91 17.55
C ASP A 57 18.23 -2.89 16.79
N THR A 58 19.52 -2.81 17.12
CA THR A 58 20.48 -1.85 16.52
C THR A 58 20.80 -2.21 15.07
N GLU A 59 21.01 -3.49 14.79
CA GLU A 59 21.30 -3.99 13.44
C GLU A 59 20.04 -4.23 12.60
N LYS A 60 18.85 -3.98 13.17
CA LYS A 60 17.53 -4.13 12.51
C LYS A 60 17.27 -5.54 11.97
N LEU A 61 17.84 -6.56 12.62
CA LEU A 61 17.70 -7.96 12.22
C LEU A 61 16.23 -8.39 12.29
N PHE A 62 15.85 -9.42 11.53
CA PHE A 62 14.46 -9.90 11.45
C PHE A 62 13.48 -8.82 10.95
N ASN A 63 13.97 -7.94 10.07
CA ASN A 63 13.24 -6.79 9.55
C ASN A 63 12.67 -5.88 10.64
N LEU A 64 13.38 -5.76 11.77
CA LEU A 64 12.95 -4.98 12.94
C LEU A 64 13.33 -3.50 12.82
N LYS A 65 12.89 -2.87 11.72
CA LYS A 65 13.11 -1.43 11.48
C LYS A 65 12.27 -0.59 12.48
N PRO A 66 12.70 0.62 12.88
CA PRO A 66 11.95 1.45 13.84
C PRO A 66 10.49 1.70 13.43
N GLU A 67 10.22 1.80 12.14
CA GLU A 67 8.92 2.14 11.55
C GLU A 67 7.90 1.01 11.68
N VAL A 68 8.34 -0.24 11.86
CA VAL A 68 7.43 -1.39 12.06
C VAL A 68 7.07 -1.62 13.52
N LYS A 69 7.64 -0.88 14.48
CA LYS A 69 7.42 -1.14 15.91
C LYS A 69 6.16 -0.43 16.40
N ALA A 70 5.25 -1.19 17.01
CA ALA A 70 4.19 -0.59 17.79
C ALA A 70 4.75 0.01 19.09
N PRO A 71 4.00 0.90 19.76
CA PRO A 71 4.41 1.49 21.02
C PRO A 71 4.67 0.43 22.09
N MET A 72 5.73 0.63 22.87
CA MET A 72 6.14 -0.30 23.91
C MET A 72 5.31 -0.09 25.18
N SER A 73 4.85 -1.18 25.80
CA SER A 73 4.01 -1.14 27.01
C SER A 73 4.76 -0.90 28.32
N GLY A 74 6.08 -0.66 28.27
CA GLY A 74 6.97 -0.46 29.42
C GLY A 74 8.45 -0.49 28.99
N GLU A 75 9.38 -0.68 29.93
CA GLU A 75 10.80 -0.88 29.62
C GLU A 75 11.22 -2.33 29.92
N PHE A 76 12.14 -2.87 29.09
CA PHE A 76 12.74 -4.16 29.38
C PHE A 76 13.71 -4.06 30.56
N LEU A 77 13.65 -5.05 31.44
CA LEU A 77 14.60 -5.20 32.52
C LEU A 77 15.95 -5.70 31.98
N PRO A 78 17.08 -5.29 32.61
CA PRO A 78 18.41 -5.74 32.21
C PRO A 78 18.68 -7.22 32.53
N THR A 79 17.73 -7.89 33.18
CA THR A 79 17.82 -9.31 33.55
C THR A 79 16.56 -10.04 33.13
N GLY A 80 16.71 -11.26 32.60
CA GLY A 80 15.60 -12.09 32.13
C GLY A 80 15.50 -12.11 30.62
N ASP A 81 15.07 -13.25 30.10
CA ASP A 81 15.03 -13.50 28.66
C ASP A 81 13.92 -12.70 27.98
N ILE A 82 14.23 -12.18 26.81
CA ILE A 82 13.28 -11.53 25.90
C ILE A 82 12.86 -12.56 24.87
N GLN A 83 11.57 -12.85 24.83
CA GLN A 83 10.94 -13.69 23.83
C GLN A 83 10.71 -12.89 22.56
N ILE A 84 11.13 -13.45 21.42
CA ILE A 84 10.87 -12.91 20.09
C ILE A 84 10.08 -13.95 19.31
N GLU A 85 8.96 -13.54 18.74
CA GLU A 85 8.19 -14.32 17.77
C GLU A 85 8.47 -13.76 16.38
N THR A 86 8.73 -14.64 15.42
CA THR A 86 9.01 -14.29 14.02
C THR A 86 8.24 -15.21 13.09
N THR A 87 7.98 -14.76 11.86
CA THR A 87 7.44 -15.59 10.78
C THR A 87 8.35 -15.52 9.57
N LEU A 88 8.45 -16.63 8.83
CA LEU A 88 9.20 -16.65 7.58
C LEU A 88 8.50 -15.75 6.55
N GLN A 89 9.28 -15.07 5.70
CA GLN A 89 8.71 -14.34 4.59
C GLN A 89 7.87 -15.28 3.69
N PRO A 90 6.65 -14.87 3.26
CA PRO A 90 5.71 -15.74 2.55
C PRO A 90 6.24 -16.35 1.23
N ASP A 91 7.12 -15.66 0.53
CA ASP A 91 7.77 -16.10 -0.71
C ASP A 91 8.78 -17.26 -0.50
N LEU A 92 9.33 -17.37 0.70
CA LEU A 92 10.27 -18.42 1.08
C LEU A 92 9.59 -19.67 1.63
N LEU A 93 8.30 -19.57 2.00
CA LEU A 93 7.55 -20.71 2.54
C LEU A 93 7.45 -21.89 1.55
N PRO A 94 7.14 -21.70 0.25
CA PRO A 94 7.12 -22.82 -0.71
C PRO A 94 8.46 -23.55 -0.78
N HIS A 95 9.57 -22.80 -0.79
CA HIS A 95 10.94 -23.36 -0.84
C HIS A 95 11.27 -24.20 0.41
N LEU A 96 10.76 -23.79 1.57
CA LEU A 96 10.89 -24.57 2.80
C LEU A 96 10.08 -25.88 2.70
N LEU A 97 8.83 -25.77 2.22
CA LEU A 97 7.87 -26.87 2.15
C LEU A 97 8.21 -27.94 1.09
N GLU A 98 9.04 -27.60 0.09
CA GLU A 98 9.61 -28.59 -0.85
C GLU A 98 10.45 -29.67 -0.15
N ASN A 99 11.07 -29.32 0.99
CA ASN A 99 12.05 -30.17 1.66
C ASN A 99 11.52 -30.78 2.96
N ALA A 100 10.47 -30.20 3.56
CA ALA A 100 9.92 -30.63 4.83
C ALA A 100 8.46 -30.20 4.99
N SER A 101 7.62 -31.09 5.54
CA SER A 101 6.17 -30.90 5.63
C SER A 101 5.61 -30.90 7.06
N THR A 102 6.46 -31.18 8.04
CA THR A 102 6.11 -31.16 9.47
C THR A 102 7.07 -30.26 10.24
N ALA A 103 6.67 -29.81 11.43
CA ALA A 103 7.50 -28.94 12.26
C ALA A 103 8.85 -29.60 12.63
N GLU A 104 8.85 -30.90 12.88
CA GLU A 104 10.06 -31.68 13.17
C GLU A 104 10.98 -31.77 11.94
N GLU A 105 10.43 -32.11 10.77
CA GLU A 105 11.18 -32.17 9.51
C GLU A 105 11.78 -30.82 9.14
N ILE A 106 11.03 -29.73 9.32
CA ILE A 106 11.49 -28.37 9.02
C ILE A 106 12.65 -28.00 9.93
N ALA A 107 12.54 -28.29 11.22
CA ALA A 107 13.60 -28.02 12.18
C ALA A 107 14.89 -28.80 11.84
N ASP A 108 14.76 -30.09 11.54
CA ASP A 108 15.90 -30.94 11.16
C ASP A 108 16.52 -30.50 9.83
N TYR A 109 15.71 -30.07 8.87
CA TYR A 109 16.18 -29.51 7.60
C TYR A 109 17.01 -28.25 7.81
N LEU A 110 16.52 -27.29 8.60
CA LEU A 110 17.24 -26.05 8.89
C LEU A 110 18.54 -26.30 9.67
N LEU A 111 18.57 -27.29 10.56
CA LEU A 111 19.79 -27.67 11.26
C LEU A 111 20.80 -28.37 10.36
N HIS A 112 20.33 -29.20 9.43
CA HIS A 112 21.19 -29.81 8.43
C HIS A 112 21.81 -28.75 7.51
N LEU A 113 21.06 -27.70 7.17
CA LEU A 113 21.59 -26.56 6.41
C LEU A 113 22.72 -25.82 7.15
N ASN A 114 22.65 -25.69 8.47
CA ASN A 114 23.75 -25.13 9.28
C ASN A 114 25.04 -25.97 9.25
N GLN A 115 24.98 -27.23 8.84
CA GLN A 115 26.14 -28.13 8.79
C GLN A 115 26.81 -28.20 7.39
N GLN A 116 26.19 -27.65 6.34
CA GLN A 116 26.71 -27.67 4.97
C GLN A 116 27.37 -26.33 4.58
N SER A 117 28.71 -26.27 4.61
CA SER A 117 29.49 -25.02 4.59
C SER A 117 29.99 -24.53 3.21
N GLU A 118 29.38 -24.91 2.08
CA GLU A 118 30.03 -24.73 0.75
C GLU A 118 29.21 -24.09 -0.40
N ASN A 119 28.30 -23.12 -0.17
CA ASN A 119 27.75 -22.34 -1.29
C ASN A 119 27.51 -20.84 -0.95
N PRO A 120 27.95 -19.86 -1.77
CA PRO A 120 27.69 -18.44 -1.52
C PRO A 120 26.20 -18.01 -1.60
N LEU A 121 25.29 -18.91 -2.00
CA LEU A 121 23.82 -18.74 -2.05
C LEU A 121 23.04 -19.71 -1.11
N THR A 122 23.72 -20.53 -0.28
CA THR A 122 23.10 -21.30 0.83
C THR A 122 22.93 -20.41 2.05
N ASN A 123 21.74 -20.12 2.58
CA ASN A 123 20.39 -20.50 2.20
C ASN A 123 19.52 -19.32 2.65
N LYS A 124 18.69 -18.72 1.78
CA LYS A 124 17.88 -17.52 2.15
C LYS A 124 17.14 -17.77 3.48
N LEU A 125 16.66 -19.00 3.71
CA LEU A 125 16.00 -19.45 4.94
C LEU A 125 16.80 -19.25 6.25
N LEU A 126 18.13 -19.23 6.18
CA LEU A 126 19.01 -19.00 7.34
C LEU A 126 19.42 -17.54 7.50
N ASN A 127 18.95 -16.61 6.68
CA ASN A 127 19.25 -15.19 6.85
C ASN A 127 18.27 -14.55 7.82
N THR A 128 18.73 -13.69 8.72
CA THR A 128 17.85 -12.91 9.60
C THR A 128 16.83 -12.09 8.82
N GLU A 129 17.22 -11.56 7.66
CA GLU A 129 16.34 -10.74 6.81
C GLU A 129 15.25 -11.53 6.08
N SER A 130 15.29 -12.86 6.14
CA SER A 130 14.23 -13.72 5.60
C SER A 130 13.11 -13.99 6.60
N TRP A 131 13.21 -13.43 7.81
CA TRP A 131 12.25 -13.57 8.88
C TRP A 131 11.71 -12.19 9.27
N LEU A 132 10.42 -12.13 9.55
CA LEU A 132 9.68 -10.94 9.94
C LEU A 132 9.32 -11.06 11.43
N CYS A 133 9.88 -10.19 12.27
CA CYS A 133 9.55 -10.17 13.69
C CYS A 133 8.09 -9.80 13.90
N LEU A 134 7.30 -10.63 14.59
CA LEU A 134 5.89 -10.40 14.92
C LEU A 134 5.74 -9.70 16.28
N SER A 135 6.46 -10.16 17.30
CA SER A 135 6.38 -9.56 18.63
C SER A 135 7.68 -9.72 19.41
N VAL A 136 7.93 -8.79 20.34
CA VAL A 136 9.05 -8.80 21.27
C VAL A 136 8.51 -8.56 22.67
N LYS A 137 8.70 -9.53 23.56
CA LYS A 137 8.05 -9.56 24.88
C LYS A 137 9.00 -10.06 25.96
N GLN A 138 8.90 -9.50 27.16
CA GLN A 138 9.63 -9.95 28.34
C GLN A 138 8.63 -10.21 29.47
N GLN A 139 8.66 -11.42 30.02
CA GLN A 139 7.88 -11.74 31.22
C GLN A 139 8.57 -11.14 32.44
N GLN A 140 7.87 -10.23 33.12
CA GLN A 140 8.36 -9.57 34.34
C GLN A 140 7.45 -9.90 35.53
N PRO A 141 7.91 -9.72 36.79
CA PRO A 141 7.09 -9.98 37.97
C PRO A 141 5.76 -9.21 38.02
N ASN A 142 5.69 -8.07 37.34
CA ASN A 142 4.52 -7.19 37.32
C ASN A 142 3.63 -7.39 36.08
N GLY A 143 3.96 -8.34 35.20
CA GLY A 143 3.24 -8.61 33.95
C GLY A 143 4.17 -8.73 32.75
N GLU A 144 3.57 -8.97 31.58
CA GLU A 144 4.27 -8.98 30.30
C GLU A 144 4.49 -7.54 29.81
N VAL A 145 5.72 -7.21 29.44
CA VAL A 145 6.08 -5.95 28.80
C VAL A 145 6.61 -6.24 27.41
N GLY A 146 6.29 -5.39 26.43
CA GLY A 146 6.78 -5.60 25.07
C GLY A 146 6.04 -4.75 24.05
N TYR A 147 6.18 -5.15 22.79
CA TYR A 147 5.47 -4.58 21.68
C TYR A 147 5.22 -5.63 20.59
N ASN A 148 4.17 -5.38 19.81
CA ASN A 148 3.94 -6.08 18.55
C ASN A 148 4.55 -5.25 17.41
N THR A 149 4.79 -5.87 16.27
CA THR A 149 5.21 -5.16 15.07
C THR A 149 4.06 -5.06 14.08
N PHE A 150 4.21 -4.20 13.07
CA PHE A 150 3.33 -4.12 11.90
C PHE A 150 3.01 -5.51 11.31
N TRP A 151 4.00 -6.40 11.25
CA TRP A 151 3.83 -7.77 10.75
C TRP A 151 2.79 -8.56 11.54
N ASN A 152 2.70 -8.37 12.86
CA ASN A 152 1.69 -9.05 13.67
C ASN A 152 0.26 -8.56 13.40
N TYR A 153 0.07 -7.29 13.03
CA TYR A 153 -1.28 -6.77 12.71
C TYR A 153 -1.72 -7.15 11.31
N VAL A 154 -0.81 -7.10 10.35
CA VAL A 154 -1.10 -7.42 8.94
C VAL A 154 -1.17 -8.92 8.68
N ASN A 155 -0.39 -9.70 9.43
CA ASN A 155 -0.14 -11.12 9.18
C ASN A 155 0.33 -11.41 7.74
N PRO A 156 1.65 -11.57 7.50
CA PRO A 156 2.21 -11.73 6.17
C PRO A 156 1.64 -12.90 5.36
N SER A 157 1.08 -13.95 5.98
CA SER A 157 0.50 -15.07 5.24
C SER A 157 -0.71 -14.69 4.40
N THR A 158 -1.45 -13.67 4.82
CA THR A 158 -2.58 -13.13 4.05
C THR A 158 -2.15 -12.57 2.70
N LEU A 159 -0.87 -12.22 2.53
CA LEU A 159 -0.37 -11.61 1.29
C LEU A 159 -0.30 -12.59 0.11
N ASN A 160 -0.07 -13.87 0.39
CA ASN A 160 0.04 -14.91 -0.64
C ASN A 160 -1.22 -15.79 -0.76
N HIS A 161 -2.28 -15.47 0.00
CA HIS A 161 -3.50 -16.26 -0.01
C HIS A 161 -4.51 -15.79 -1.07
N PRO A 162 -4.99 -16.68 -1.97
CA PRO A 162 -5.99 -16.33 -2.98
C PRO A 162 -7.34 -15.88 -2.42
N GLU A 163 -7.67 -16.28 -1.19
CA GLU A 163 -8.91 -15.95 -0.49
C GLU A 163 -8.74 -14.83 0.55
N ALA A 164 -7.52 -14.35 0.77
CA ALA A 164 -7.29 -13.26 1.71
C ALA A 164 -8.04 -12.02 1.22
N THR A 165 -8.91 -11.50 2.07
CA THR A 165 -9.73 -10.36 1.69
C THR A 165 -8.91 -9.09 1.84
N SER A 166 -9.01 -8.16 0.88
CA SER A 166 -8.44 -6.80 1.03
C SER A 166 -8.88 -6.13 2.34
N GLU A 167 -10.02 -6.55 2.89
CA GLU A 167 -10.59 -6.10 4.15
C GLU A 167 -9.76 -6.52 5.37
N GLU A 168 -9.25 -7.77 5.43
CA GLU A 168 -8.39 -8.24 6.53
C GLU A 168 -7.05 -7.50 6.56
N LEU A 169 -6.40 -7.37 5.41
CA LEU A 169 -5.16 -6.60 5.26
C LEU A 169 -5.38 -5.13 5.67
N SER A 170 -6.42 -4.48 5.14
CA SER A 170 -6.75 -3.09 5.48
C SER A 170 -7.06 -2.90 6.97
N THR A 171 -7.75 -3.86 7.58
CA THR A 171 -8.08 -3.84 9.00
C THR A 171 -6.82 -3.94 9.87
N GLY A 172 -5.90 -4.84 9.51
CA GLY A 172 -4.60 -4.97 10.18
C GLY A 172 -3.81 -3.66 10.17
N ILE A 173 -3.73 -3.02 9.00
CA ILE A 173 -3.05 -1.74 8.82
C ILE A 173 -3.69 -0.64 9.68
N VAL A 174 -5.01 -0.49 9.60
CA VAL A 174 -5.76 0.51 10.37
C VAL A 174 -5.58 0.31 11.87
N ASN A 175 -5.58 -0.93 12.34
CA ASN A 175 -5.39 -1.24 13.76
C ASN A 175 -3.99 -0.88 14.25
N PHE A 176 -2.95 -1.20 13.48
CA PHE A 176 -1.59 -0.79 13.80
C PHE A 176 -1.47 0.73 13.91
N PHE A 177 -1.98 1.48 12.92
CA PHE A 177 -1.96 2.94 12.95
C PHE A 177 -2.73 3.52 14.14
N LYS A 178 -3.88 2.93 14.48
CA LYS A 178 -4.67 3.37 15.63
C LYS A 178 -3.93 3.20 16.94
N GLU A 179 -3.26 2.07 17.15
CA GLU A 179 -2.48 1.84 18.38
C GLU A 179 -1.22 2.72 18.44
N TRP A 180 -0.52 2.87 17.32
CA TRP A 180 0.65 3.73 17.23
C TRP A 180 0.33 5.20 17.55
N THR A 181 -0.72 5.74 16.91
CA THR A 181 -1.13 7.14 17.12
C THR A 181 -1.57 7.41 18.56
N GLN A 182 -2.28 6.47 19.18
CA GLN A 182 -2.77 6.61 20.55
C GLN A 182 -1.64 6.74 21.59
N ALA A 183 -0.51 6.04 21.40
CA ALA A 183 0.59 6.10 22.36
C ALA A 183 1.55 7.27 22.11
N ASN A 184 1.75 7.66 20.84
CA ASN A 184 2.74 8.69 20.46
C ASN A 184 2.17 10.12 20.43
N LEU A 185 0.88 10.29 20.78
CA LEU A 185 0.17 11.57 20.90
C LEU A 185 0.79 12.55 21.92
N ALA A 186 1.73 12.12 22.77
CA ALA A 186 2.47 12.98 23.68
C ALA A 186 3.75 13.61 23.06
N GLU A 187 4.31 13.04 21.99
CA GLU A 187 5.58 13.48 21.37
C GLU A 187 5.44 13.91 19.89
N ALA A 188 4.28 13.73 19.28
CA ALA A 188 4.07 14.01 17.86
C ALA A 188 4.11 15.52 17.53
N THR A 189 5.28 16.00 17.09
CA THR A 189 5.36 17.15 16.18
C THR A 189 5.02 16.69 14.76
N GLN A 190 4.44 17.59 13.96
CA GLN A 190 3.95 17.34 12.59
C GLN A 190 4.98 16.70 11.63
N ASN A 191 6.28 16.80 11.93
CA ASN A 191 7.36 16.27 11.10
C ASN A 191 7.62 14.78 11.33
N ALA A 192 7.55 14.31 12.59
CA ALA A 192 7.76 12.90 12.94
C ALA A 192 6.64 11.99 12.38
N THR A 193 5.44 12.55 12.22
CA THR A 193 4.30 11.86 11.59
C THR A 193 4.52 11.67 10.09
N SER A 194 5.15 12.63 9.41
CA SER A 194 5.38 12.56 7.95
C SER A 194 6.52 11.60 7.57
N GLU A 195 7.66 11.66 8.26
CA GLU A 195 8.79 10.72 8.04
C GLU A 195 8.39 9.27 8.35
N PHE A 196 7.55 9.05 9.36
CA PHE A 196 7.01 7.74 9.69
C PHE A 196 6.03 7.23 8.62
N LEU A 197 5.13 8.08 8.11
CA LEU A 197 4.24 7.72 7.01
C LEU A 197 5.02 7.37 5.74
N GLU A 198 6.09 8.10 5.42
CA GLU A 198 6.99 7.75 4.33
C GLU A 198 7.72 6.42 4.59
N GLY A 199 8.18 6.17 5.81
CA GLY A 199 8.85 4.92 6.19
C GLY A 199 7.93 3.70 6.06
N ILE A 200 6.70 3.79 6.56
CA ILE A 200 5.70 2.73 6.39
C ILE A 200 5.28 2.61 4.93
N SER A 201 5.09 3.72 4.20
CA SER A 201 4.82 3.69 2.75
C SER A 201 5.95 3.01 1.98
N SER A 202 7.20 3.23 2.39
CA SER A 202 8.37 2.54 1.83
C SER A 202 8.36 1.06 2.18
N ILE A 203 7.94 0.67 3.39
CA ILE A 203 7.82 -0.75 3.77
C ILE A 203 6.69 -1.43 3.00
N PHE A 204 5.55 -0.75 2.82
CA PHE A 204 4.49 -1.21 1.91
C PHE A 204 5.02 -1.39 0.50
N LYS A 205 5.73 -0.39 -0.02
CA LYS A 205 6.31 -0.44 -1.35
C LYS A 205 7.35 -1.55 -1.46
N GLU A 206 8.20 -1.73 -0.46
CA GLU A 206 9.21 -2.78 -0.41
C GLU A 206 8.57 -4.17 -0.29
N LEU A 207 7.44 -4.31 0.41
CA LEU A 207 6.71 -5.57 0.44
C LEU A 207 5.97 -5.88 -0.84
N VAL A 208 5.38 -4.86 -1.46
CA VAL A 208 4.76 -4.98 -2.79
C VAL A 208 5.85 -5.20 -3.84
N ASP A 209 7.04 -4.68 -3.67
CA ASP A 209 8.15 -4.93 -4.58
C ASP A 209 8.75 -6.32 -4.34
N GLN A 210 8.92 -6.78 -3.09
CA GLN A 210 9.53 -8.08 -2.74
C GLN A 210 8.58 -9.27 -2.93
N THR A 211 7.30 -9.15 -2.55
CA THR A 211 6.27 -10.20 -2.79
C THR A 211 6.05 -10.42 -4.28
N PHE A 212 6.32 -9.41 -5.11
CA PHE A 212 6.11 -9.42 -6.54
C PHE A 212 7.41 -9.37 -7.36
N SER A 213 8.59 -9.52 -6.74
CA SER A 213 9.89 -9.59 -7.44
C SER A 213 10.42 -11.01 -7.54
N GLU A 214 9.75 -11.86 -8.30
CA GLU A 214 10.38 -12.85 -9.17
C GLU A 214 9.32 -13.44 -10.11
N THR A 215 8.79 -12.62 -11.01
CA THR A 215 8.52 -12.99 -12.40
C THR A 215 8.07 -11.75 -13.16
N LYS A 216 8.85 -11.38 -14.18
CA LYS A 216 8.29 -10.72 -15.37
C LYS A 216 7.43 -11.75 -16.11
N GLU A 217 6.29 -12.11 -15.54
CA GLU A 217 5.20 -12.76 -16.25
C GLU A 217 3.90 -12.16 -15.72
N ASP A 218 3.17 -11.59 -16.66
CA ASP A 218 1.82 -11.06 -16.52
C ASP A 218 0.96 -11.96 -15.63
N THR A 219 0.74 -11.53 -14.39
CA THR A 219 -0.36 -12.04 -13.56
C THR A 219 -1.18 -10.85 -13.13
N THR A 220 -2.15 -10.57 -14.00
CA THR A 220 -3.32 -9.74 -13.79
C THR A 220 -4.02 -10.15 -12.49
N THR A 221 -3.72 -9.47 -11.38
CA THR A 221 -4.71 -9.32 -10.31
C THR A 221 -5.84 -8.53 -10.93
N ASN A 222 -6.95 -9.22 -11.22
CA ASN A 222 -8.12 -8.68 -11.91
C ASN A 222 -8.91 -7.75 -10.97
N GLN A 223 -8.24 -6.72 -10.44
CA GLN A 223 -8.83 -5.68 -9.63
C GLN A 223 -9.74 -4.84 -10.53
N SER A 224 -11.00 -4.67 -10.13
CA SER A 224 -11.95 -3.85 -10.90
C SER A 224 -11.44 -2.41 -11.05
N ILE A 225 -11.76 -1.77 -12.17
CA ILE A 225 -11.41 -0.37 -12.42
C ILE A 225 -11.94 0.51 -11.30
N PHE A 226 -13.16 0.23 -10.81
CA PHE A 226 -13.79 0.98 -9.74
C PHE A 226 -13.04 0.86 -8.41
N THR A 227 -12.55 -0.33 -8.07
CA THR A 227 -11.70 -0.52 -6.88
C THR A 227 -10.39 0.26 -7.02
N ALA A 228 -9.75 0.22 -8.19
CA ALA A 228 -8.51 0.98 -8.43
C ALA A 228 -8.71 2.49 -8.27
N ILE A 229 -9.83 3.04 -8.76
CA ILE A 229 -10.21 4.44 -8.60
C ILE A 229 -10.43 4.79 -7.12
N ILE A 230 -11.17 3.96 -6.38
CA ILE A 230 -11.43 4.19 -4.94
C ILE A 230 -10.10 4.24 -4.17
N ASN A 231 -9.25 3.22 -4.35
CA ASN A 231 -7.96 3.14 -3.66
C ASN A 231 -7.08 4.34 -3.99
N PHE A 232 -7.10 4.80 -5.24
CA PHE A 232 -6.39 6.01 -5.63
C PHE A 232 -6.86 7.23 -4.84
N PHE A 233 -8.16 7.54 -4.84
CA PHE A 233 -8.67 8.74 -4.19
C PHE A 233 -8.60 8.68 -2.66
N GLU A 234 -8.71 7.50 -2.06
CA GLU A 234 -8.48 7.31 -0.62
C GLU A 234 -7.01 7.59 -0.26
N SER A 235 -6.06 7.03 -1.03
CA SER A 235 -4.62 7.20 -0.79
C SER A 235 -4.11 8.61 -1.11
N ASP A 236 -4.69 9.31 -2.08
CA ASP A 236 -4.32 10.68 -2.43
C ASP A 236 -5.12 11.71 -1.58
N GLU A 237 -5.88 11.23 -0.58
CA GLU A 237 -6.65 11.99 0.43
C GLU A 237 -7.79 12.87 -0.14
N TRP A 238 -8.33 12.53 -1.30
CA TRP A 238 -9.47 13.24 -1.87
C TRP A 238 -10.76 12.85 -1.17
N GLN A 239 -11.58 13.85 -0.85
CA GLN A 239 -12.93 13.61 -0.36
C GLN A 239 -13.88 13.30 -1.52
N PHE A 240 -14.60 12.19 -1.43
CA PHE A 240 -15.54 11.77 -2.47
C PHE A 240 -16.81 11.13 -1.90
N VAL A 241 -17.85 11.12 -2.74
CA VAL A 241 -19.12 10.44 -2.48
C VAL A 241 -19.35 9.39 -3.56
N LYS A 242 -19.57 8.13 -3.14
CA LYS A 242 -19.98 7.05 -4.06
C LYS A 242 -21.42 7.30 -4.51
N ILE A 243 -21.69 7.27 -5.81
CA ILE A 243 -23.05 7.40 -6.35
C ILE A 243 -23.72 6.01 -6.32
N PRO A 244 -24.83 5.82 -5.59
CA PRO A 244 -25.48 4.52 -5.46
C PRO A 244 -25.82 3.90 -6.82
N GLU A 245 -25.74 2.57 -6.90
CA GLU A 245 -26.09 1.77 -8.10
C GLU A 245 -25.28 2.11 -9.35
N THR A 246 -24.14 2.81 -9.19
CA THR A 246 -23.22 3.13 -10.28
C THR A 246 -21.78 2.93 -9.84
N SER A 247 -20.89 2.62 -10.79
CA SER A 247 -19.44 2.64 -10.56
C SER A 247 -18.87 4.05 -10.76
N THR A 248 -19.44 5.03 -10.06
CA THR A 248 -19.05 6.45 -10.18
C THR A 248 -18.82 7.09 -8.82
N LEU A 249 -17.73 7.84 -8.70
CA LEU A 249 -17.45 8.72 -7.57
C LEU A 249 -17.73 10.17 -7.98
N ARG A 250 -18.32 10.94 -7.06
CA ARG A 250 -18.45 12.40 -7.17
C ARG A 250 -17.47 13.06 -6.21
N LEU A 251 -16.68 13.99 -6.71
CA LEU A 251 -15.65 14.69 -5.96
C LEU A 251 -15.83 16.20 -6.10
N LEU A 252 -15.26 16.97 -5.19
CA LEU A 252 -15.16 18.42 -5.29
C LEU A 252 -13.69 18.79 -5.38
N PHE A 253 -13.31 19.54 -6.41
CA PHE A 253 -11.96 20.02 -6.59
C PHE A 253 -11.91 21.54 -6.43
N GLN A 254 -10.86 22.02 -5.75
CA GLN A 254 -10.56 23.44 -5.58
C GLN A 254 -9.28 23.74 -6.37
N GLY A 255 -9.43 24.45 -7.49
CA GLY A 255 -8.32 25.03 -8.24
C GLY A 255 -8.05 26.48 -7.83
N ASP A 256 -7.09 27.10 -8.50
CA ASP A 256 -6.71 28.50 -8.29
C ASP A 256 -7.78 29.46 -8.83
N ASN A 257 -8.46 29.07 -9.91
CA ASN A 257 -9.44 29.91 -10.61
C ASN A 257 -10.90 29.57 -10.29
N GLY A 258 -11.16 28.50 -9.55
CA GLY A 258 -12.52 28.13 -9.16
C GLY A 258 -12.64 26.84 -8.39
N GLN A 259 -13.88 26.49 -8.06
CA GLN A 259 -14.24 25.23 -7.44
C GLN A 259 -15.27 24.52 -8.31
N TRP A 260 -15.10 23.22 -8.54
CA TRP A 260 -16.04 22.47 -9.37
C TRP A 260 -16.19 21.01 -8.99
N THR A 261 -17.30 20.43 -9.46
CA THR A 261 -17.60 19.01 -9.26
C THR A 261 -16.88 18.17 -10.30
N CYS A 262 -16.27 17.07 -9.84
CA CYS A 262 -15.68 16.07 -10.69
C CYS A 262 -16.43 14.73 -10.60
N TYR A 263 -16.34 13.92 -11.66
CA TYR A 263 -16.87 12.56 -11.69
C TYR A 263 -15.80 11.58 -12.16
N ALA A 264 -15.49 10.59 -11.32
CA ALA A 264 -14.65 9.46 -11.69
C ALA A 264 -15.53 8.25 -11.98
N LYS A 265 -15.59 7.79 -13.23
CA LYS A 265 -16.49 6.74 -13.68
C LYS A 265 -15.70 5.53 -14.20
N ALA A 266 -15.89 4.39 -13.55
CA ALA A 266 -15.48 3.10 -14.07
C ALA A 266 -16.53 2.57 -15.07
N ARG A 267 -16.06 2.12 -16.22
CA ARG A 267 -16.86 1.47 -17.25
C ARG A 267 -16.35 0.03 -17.39
N GLU A 268 -16.67 -0.80 -16.40
CA GLU A 268 -16.13 -2.17 -16.27
C GLU A 268 -16.35 -3.02 -17.54
N GLU A 269 -17.57 -3.02 -18.07
CA GLU A 269 -17.89 -3.77 -19.30
C GLU A 269 -17.09 -3.33 -20.52
N GLN A 270 -16.65 -2.08 -20.56
CA GLN A 270 -15.85 -1.52 -21.65
C GLN A 270 -14.37 -1.41 -21.29
N GLN A 271 -13.96 -1.89 -20.11
CA GLN A 271 -12.59 -1.76 -19.58
C GLN A 271 -12.03 -0.34 -19.69
N GLN A 272 -12.84 0.66 -19.34
CA GLN A 272 -12.46 2.07 -19.44
C GLN A 272 -12.58 2.82 -18.12
N PHE A 273 -11.64 3.72 -17.88
CA PHE A 273 -11.77 4.75 -16.85
C PHE A 273 -11.99 6.10 -17.52
N VAL A 274 -12.98 6.86 -17.02
CA VAL A 274 -13.27 8.21 -17.48
C VAL A 274 -13.36 9.15 -16.29
N PHE A 275 -12.65 10.27 -16.36
CA PHE A 275 -12.69 11.33 -15.37
C PHE A 275 -13.19 12.63 -16.01
N TYR A 276 -14.14 13.28 -15.33
CA TYR A 276 -14.75 14.53 -15.78
C TYR A 276 -14.56 15.64 -14.75
N SER A 277 -14.19 16.83 -15.22
CA SER A 277 -14.37 18.11 -14.51
C SER A 277 -15.54 18.86 -15.12
N ILE A 278 -16.56 19.19 -14.34
CA ILE A 278 -17.72 19.96 -14.82
C ILE A 278 -17.47 21.44 -14.59
N CYS A 279 -17.48 22.26 -15.64
CA CYS A 279 -17.33 23.72 -15.49
C CYS A 279 -18.41 24.24 -14.52
N PRO A 280 -18.07 25.11 -13.55
CA PRO A 280 -19.02 25.59 -12.56
C PRO A 280 -20.12 26.51 -13.15
N ILE A 281 -19.99 26.88 -14.42
CA ILE A 281 -20.90 27.79 -15.13
C ILE A 281 -21.28 27.18 -16.47
N ASN A 282 -22.58 27.19 -16.77
CA ASN A 282 -23.09 26.82 -18.09
C ASN A 282 -23.08 28.03 -19.02
N ALA A 283 -22.80 27.79 -20.30
CA ALA A 283 -22.91 28.82 -21.33
C ALA A 283 -24.38 29.22 -21.56
N PRO A 284 -24.74 30.51 -21.40
CA PRO A 284 -26.08 30.98 -21.74
C PRO A 284 -26.33 30.88 -23.25
N GLU A 285 -27.61 30.83 -23.65
CA GLU A 285 -28.02 30.54 -25.03
C GLU A 285 -27.34 31.44 -26.07
N ASN A 286 -27.23 32.74 -25.78
CA ASN A 286 -26.59 33.73 -26.65
C ASN A 286 -25.05 33.61 -26.71
N LYS A 287 -24.42 32.80 -25.86
CA LYS A 287 -22.97 32.58 -25.80
C LYS A 287 -22.53 31.18 -26.23
N ARG A 288 -23.48 30.30 -26.60
CA ARG A 288 -23.17 28.93 -27.04
C ARG A 288 -22.27 28.88 -28.26
N LEU A 289 -22.49 29.76 -29.24
CA LEU A 289 -21.65 29.84 -30.45
C LEU A 289 -20.21 30.28 -30.13
N PRO A 290 -19.96 31.41 -29.43
CA PRO A 290 -18.61 31.78 -28.98
C PRO A 290 -17.91 30.68 -28.16
N ILE A 291 -18.62 30.03 -27.23
CA ILE A 291 -18.04 28.97 -26.41
C ILE A 291 -17.71 27.72 -27.22
N THR A 292 -18.52 27.38 -28.21
CA THR A 292 -18.19 26.28 -29.13
C THR A 292 -16.91 26.58 -29.90
N GLU A 293 -16.74 27.83 -30.39
CA GLU A 293 -15.50 28.24 -31.04
C GLU A 293 -14.31 28.15 -30.08
N PHE A 294 -14.47 28.64 -28.84
CA PHE A 294 -13.44 28.57 -27.80
C PHE A 294 -13.00 27.13 -27.55
N ILE A 295 -13.97 26.23 -27.31
CA ILE A 295 -13.72 24.80 -27.05
C ILE A 295 -13.05 24.12 -28.25
N THR A 296 -13.49 24.43 -29.46
CA THR A 296 -12.91 23.85 -30.68
C THR A 296 -11.46 24.29 -30.88
N ARG A 297 -11.15 25.56 -30.55
CA ARG A 297 -9.78 26.09 -30.60
C ARG A 297 -8.90 25.47 -29.52
N ALA A 298 -9.36 25.45 -28.26
CA ALA A 298 -8.65 24.84 -27.15
C ALA A 298 -8.31 23.37 -27.41
N ASN A 299 -9.26 22.61 -27.96
CA ASN A 299 -9.04 21.20 -28.28
C ASN A 299 -8.02 20.98 -29.42
N TYR A 300 -7.73 21.98 -30.25
CA TYR A 300 -6.82 21.82 -31.37
C TYR A 300 -5.36 21.77 -30.90
N GLY A 301 -4.79 20.56 -30.90
CA GLY A 301 -3.41 20.32 -30.44
C GLY A 301 -3.32 19.84 -28.99
N MET A 302 -4.45 19.70 -28.29
CA MET A 302 -4.51 19.15 -26.95
C MET A 302 -4.16 17.65 -26.97
N ILE A 303 -3.17 17.26 -26.16
CA ILE A 303 -2.61 15.89 -26.17
C ILE A 303 -3.39 14.96 -25.23
N MET A 304 -3.70 15.42 -24.03
CA MET A 304 -4.34 14.63 -22.99
C MET A 304 -5.72 15.18 -22.69
N GLY A 305 -6.77 14.45 -23.06
CA GLY A 305 -8.16 14.85 -22.80
C GLY A 305 -8.74 15.83 -23.81
N ASN A 306 -9.97 16.28 -23.56
CA ASN A 306 -10.67 17.28 -24.38
C ASN A 306 -11.81 17.97 -23.61
N PHE A 307 -12.13 19.19 -24.01
CA PHE A 307 -13.39 19.85 -23.64
C PHE A 307 -14.57 19.26 -24.44
N GLU A 308 -15.69 19.09 -23.77
CA GLU A 308 -16.99 18.71 -24.33
C GLU A 308 -18.03 19.80 -24.04
N PHE A 309 -18.98 19.96 -24.95
CA PHE A 309 -20.03 20.96 -24.85
C PHE A 309 -21.39 20.35 -25.17
N ASP A 310 -22.35 20.51 -24.25
CA ASP A 310 -23.75 20.20 -24.52
C ASP A 310 -24.47 21.47 -25.02
N PHE A 311 -24.80 21.48 -26.31
CA PHE A 311 -25.53 22.58 -26.93
C PHE A 311 -26.95 22.81 -26.38
N THR A 312 -27.54 21.80 -25.75
CA THR A 312 -28.91 21.88 -25.22
C THR A 312 -28.92 22.62 -23.89
N THR A 313 -28.04 22.23 -22.98
CA THR A 313 -27.99 22.74 -21.60
C THR A 313 -26.97 23.86 -21.40
N GLY A 314 -26.00 23.97 -22.30
CA GLY A 314 -24.83 24.84 -22.13
C GLY A 314 -23.77 24.27 -21.18
N GLU A 315 -23.89 23.01 -20.74
CA GLU A 315 -22.87 22.36 -19.90
C GLU A 315 -21.54 22.29 -20.65
N ILE A 316 -20.47 22.73 -19.97
CA ILE A 316 -19.09 22.60 -20.42
C ILE A 316 -18.41 21.63 -19.46
N ARG A 317 -17.63 20.70 -19.98
CA ARG A 317 -16.83 19.80 -19.14
C ARG A 317 -15.52 19.43 -19.80
N TYR A 318 -14.55 19.04 -18.99
CA TYR A 318 -13.28 18.51 -19.45
C TYR A 318 -13.20 17.02 -19.15
N LYS A 319 -12.82 16.20 -20.14
CA LYS A 319 -12.77 14.75 -20.04
C LYS A 319 -11.35 14.24 -20.26
N THR A 320 -10.91 13.34 -19.40
CA THR A 320 -9.79 12.43 -19.66
C THR A 320 -10.33 11.00 -19.60
N SER A 321 -9.82 10.12 -20.46
CA SER A 321 -10.24 8.71 -20.50
C SER A 321 -9.10 7.81 -20.93
N ILE A 322 -9.08 6.58 -20.43
CA ILE A 322 -8.14 5.53 -20.81
C ILE A 322 -8.90 4.23 -21.02
N ASP A 323 -8.47 3.49 -22.03
CA ASP A 323 -8.86 2.11 -22.28
C ASP A 323 -7.76 1.21 -21.72
N VAL A 324 -8.14 0.26 -20.88
CA VAL A 324 -7.24 -0.70 -20.22
C VAL A 324 -7.58 -2.14 -20.62
N GLU A 325 -8.22 -2.35 -21.78
CA GLU A 325 -8.41 -3.71 -22.31
C GLU A 325 -7.06 -4.42 -22.46
N GLY A 326 -6.96 -5.60 -21.85
CA GLY A 326 -5.74 -6.40 -21.84
C GLY A 326 -4.63 -5.94 -20.89
N ASP A 327 -4.87 -4.93 -20.05
CA ASP A 327 -3.90 -4.45 -19.05
C ASP A 327 -4.62 -4.00 -17.75
N ASN A 328 -3.87 -3.52 -16.76
CA ASN A 328 -4.38 -3.05 -15.48
C ASN A 328 -4.31 -1.52 -15.34
N LEU A 329 -5.33 -0.94 -14.72
CA LEU A 329 -5.33 0.47 -14.37
C LEU A 329 -4.46 0.72 -13.12
N SER A 330 -3.21 1.13 -13.35
CA SER A 330 -2.28 1.45 -12.26
C SER A 330 -2.55 2.82 -11.62
N PHE A 331 -2.10 2.99 -10.37
CA PHE A 331 -2.17 4.26 -9.64
C PHE A 331 -1.53 5.42 -10.42
N ALA A 332 -0.39 5.16 -11.07
CA ALA A 332 0.31 6.16 -11.87
C ALA A 332 -0.53 6.64 -13.05
N LEU A 333 -1.22 5.73 -13.75
CA LEU A 333 -2.12 6.08 -14.86
C LEU A 333 -3.30 6.92 -14.37
N ILE A 334 -3.93 6.54 -13.25
CA ILE A 334 -5.03 7.31 -12.64
C ILE A 334 -4.54 8.71 -12.28
N LYS A 335 -3.38 8.82 -11.61
CA LYS A 335 -2.80 10.09 -11.20
C LYS A 335 -2.59 11.03 -12.38
N GLN A 336 -1.93 10.57 -13.43
CA GLN A 336 -1.66 11.40 -14.62
C GLN A 336 -2.96 11.90 -15.26
N MET A 337 -3.97 11.05 -15.37
CA MET A 337 -5.24 11.44 -15.97
C MET A 337 -6.05 12.42 -15.12
N VAL A 338 -6.13 12.20 -13.80
CA VAL A 338 -6.90 13.02 -12.88
C VAL A 338 -6.29 14.41 -12.77
N TYR A 339 -4.97 14.48 -12.54
CA TYR A 339 -4.28 15.76 -12.40
C TYR A 339 -4.24 16.55 -13.70
N ALA A 340 -3.99 15.90 -14.85
CA ALA A 340 -4.11 16.58 -16.14
C ALA A 340 -5.52 17.14 -16.35
N ASN A 341 -6.57 16.43 -15.93
CA ASN A 341 -7.94 16.88 -16.10
C ASN A 341 -8.27 18.15 -15.32
N VAL A 342 -7.98 18.14 -14.02
CA VAL A 342 -8.33 19.28 -13.15
C VAL A 342 -7.46 20.49 -13.46
N MET A 343 -6.17 20.30 -13.76
CA MET A 343 -5.28 21.42 -14.15
C MET A 343 -5.76 22.09 -15.43
N MET A 344 -6.15 21.32 -16.44
CA MET A 344 -6.65 21.88 -17.71
C MET A 344 -7.99 22.61 -17.55
N MET A 345 -8.88 22.13 -16.68
CA MET A 345 -10.09 22.90 -16.34
C MET A 345 -9.73 24.22 -15.67
N ASP A 346 -8.83 24.19 -14.68
CA ASP A 346 -8.44 25.39 -13.93
C ASP A 346 -7.80 26.46 -14.82
N GLU A 347 -6.91 26.04 -15.71
CA GLU A 347 -6.17 26.92 -16.62
C GLU A 347 -7.09 27.61 -17.64
N TYR A 348 -8.09 26.90 -18.16
CA TYR A 348 -8.99 27.44 -19.18
C TYR A 348 -10.24 28.11 -18.62
N LEU A 349 -10.58 27.89 -17.34
CA LEU A 349 -11.77 28.44 -16.70
C LEU A 349 -11.85 29.98 -16.81
N PRO A 350 -10.78 30.77 -16.56
CA PRO A 350 -10.82 32.22 -16.76
C PRO A 350 -11.15 32.63 -18.20
N GLY A 351 -10.61 31.91 -19.20
CA GLY A 351 -10.91 32.18 -20.61
C GLY A 351 -12.36 31.89 -20.98
N ILE A 352 -12.91 30.78 -20.47
CA ILE A 352 -14.32 30.43 -20.60
C ILE A 352 -15.20 31.54 -20.01
N MET A 353 -14.89 32.00 -18.80
CA MET A 353 -15.61 33.08 -18.13
C MET A 353 -15.58 34.38 -18.93
N ALA A 354 -14.40 34.81 -19.37
CA ALA A 354 -14.23 36.05 -20.12
C ALA A 354 -15.02 36.06 -21.45
N VAL A 355 -15.12 34.90 -22.13
CA VAL A 355 -15.94 34.76 -23.34
C VAL A 355 -17.44 34.80 -23.02
N ILE A 356 -17.88 34.11 -21.96
CA ILE A 356 -19.28 34.14 -21.49
C ILE A 356 -19.68 35.59 -21.14
N GLU A 357 -18.84 36.30 -20.40
CA GLU A 357 -19.09 37.69 -19.99
C GLU A 357 -18.96 38.67 -21.17
N GLY A 358 -18.24 38.29 -22.23
CA GLY A 358 -18.04 39.11 -23.43
C GLY A 358 -16.98 40.18 -23.25
N GLU A 359 -16.03 39.95 -22.35
CA GLU A 359 -14.91 40.86 -22.09
C GLU A 359 -13.85 40.80 -23.20
N VAL A 360 -13.75 39.65 -23.87
CA VAL A 360 -12.74 39.37 -24.89
C VAL A 360 -13.34 38.59 -26.07
N GLU A 361 -12.72 38.79 -27.24
CA GLU A 361 -12.95 37.92 -28.39
C GLU A 361 -12.34 36.53 -28.14
N VAL A 362 -12.97 35.49 -28.68
CA VAL A 362 -12.59 34.08 -28.45
C VAL A 362 -11.12 33.81 -28.75
N LYS A 363 -10.60 34.38 -29.86
CA LYS A 363 -9.20 34.21 -30.25
C LYS A 363 -8.22 34.80 -29.22
N GLU A 364 -8.55 35.95 -28.66
CA GLU A 364 -7.72 36.61 -27.65
C GLU A 364 -7.76 35.85 -26.32
N ALA A 365 -8.90 35.24 -25.97
CA ALA A 365 -9.00 34.38 -24.79
C ALA A 365 -8.04 33.18 -24.87
N ILE A 366 -7.99 32.49 -26.02
CA ILE A 366 -7.07 31.36 -26.25
C ILE A 366 -5.61 31.82 -26.22
N LEU A 367 -5.28 32.94 -26.88
CA LEU A 367 -3.91 33.48 -26.89
C LEU A 367 -3.38 33.84 -25.49
N ARG A 368 -4.25 34.25 -24.56
CA ARG A 368 -3.83 34.54 -23.18
C ARG A 368 -3.48 33.30 -22.38
N ILE A 369 -4.02 32.15 -22.76
CA ILE A 369 -3.80 30.87 -22.08
C ILE A 369 -2.57 30.17 -22.67
N GLU A 370 -2.53 30.03 -23.99
CA GLU A 370 -1.52 29.20 -24.69
C GLU A 370 -0.29 29.98 -25.20
N GLY A 371 -0.32 31.31 -25.15
CA GLY A 371 0.59 32.21 -25.90
C GLY A 371 1.73 32.85 -25.13
#